data_AF-A0A1H7GA84-F1
#
_entry.id   AF-A0A1H7GA84-F1
#
_cell.length_a   1.000
_cell.length_b   1.000
_cell.length_c   1.000
_cell.angle_alpha   90.00
_cell.angle_beta   90.00
_cell.angle_gamma   90.00
#
_symmetry.space_group_name_H-M   'P 1'
#
loop_
_entity.id
_entity.type
_entity.pdbx_description
1 polymer ?
#
loop_
_entity_poly.entity_id
_entity_poly.type
_entity_poly.pdbx_seq_one_letter_code
_entity_poly.pdbx_strand_id
1 'polypeptide(L)'
;MSKVVPRINDADREKIALGIVRKQPLKKIAALLGRHLTSITNEIKKHRVFVRGSYYAGNDCRYAQGCDKRHVCGDPDCKMYCYTCPKSCHDFCPEYVPHKCRNYEKPPYVCNACDNR
;
A
#
# COMPACT_ATOMS: atom_id res chain seq x y z
N MET A 1 -28.08 16.89 25.43
CA MET A 1 -27.18 17.86 24.77
C MET A 1 -26.08 17.09 24.06
N SER A 2 -26.06 17.11 22.73
CA SER A 2 -24.99 16.47 21.95
C SER A 2 -23.69 17.23 22.22
N LYS A 3 -22.70 16.58 22.87
CA LYS A 3 -21.38 17.20 23.06
C LYS A 3 -20.79 17.48 21.68
N VAL A 4 -20.48 18.75 21.39
CA VAL A 4 -19.77 19.11 20.15
C VAL A 4 -18.39 18.47 20.21
N VAL A 5 -18.17 17.46 19.37
CA VAL A 5 -16.87 16.79 19.26
C VAL A 5 -15.98 17.67 18.37
N PRO A 6 -14.83 18.17 18.86
CA PRO A 6 -13.95 19.02 18.06
C PRO A 6 -13.48 18.33 16.78
N ARG A 7 -13.03 19.08 15.77
CA ARG A 7 -12.40 18.46 14.59
C ARG A 7 -11.08 17.79 14.97
N ILE A 8 -10.67 16.80 14.17
CA ILE A 8 -9.35 16.17 14.27
C ILE A 8 -8.27 17.20 13.92
N ASN A 9 -7.28 17.35 14.80
CA ASN A 9 -6.14 18.25 14.65
C ASN A 9 -4.83 17.46 14.41
N ASP A 10 -3.69 18.15 14.34
CA ASP A 10 -2.40 17.51 14.05
C ASP A 10 -1.93 16.56 15.17
N ALA A 11 -2.18 16.91 16.44
CA ALA A 11 -1.86 16.03 17.57
C ALA A 11 -2.69 14.74 17.55
N ASP A 12 -3.96 14.81 17.11
CA ASP A 12 -4.78 13.62 16.89
C ASP A 12 -4.23 12.78 15.73
N ARG A 13 -3.81 13.41 14.63
CA ARG A 13 -3.22 12.72 13.46
C ARG A 13 -1.95 11.97 13.83
N GLU A 14 -1.08 12.57 14.63
CA GLU A 14 0.14 11.92 15.13
C GLU A 14 -0.20 10.67 15.95
N LYS A 15 -1.16 10.78 16.87
CA LYS A 15 -1.62 9.63 17.68
C LYS A 15 -2.28 8.54 16.83
N ILE A 16 -3.04 8.91 15.79
CA ILE A 16 -3.60 7.96 14.82
C ILE A 16 -2.46 7.22 14.10
N ALA A 17 -1.46 7.94 13.59
CA ALA A 17 -0.31 7.36 12.88
C ALA A 17 0.46 6.39 13.79
N LEU A 18 0.78 6.79 15.02
CA LEU A 18 1.43 5.93 16.01
C LEU A 18 0.60 4.69 16.35
N GLY A 19 -0.72 4.83 16.48
CA GLY A 19 -1.64 3.72 16.71
C GLY A 19 -1.66 2.71 15.56
N ILE A 20 -1.65 3.20 14.32
CA ILE A 20 -1.55 2.37 13.11
C ILE A 20 -0.22 1.60 13.11
N VAL A 21 0.92 2.29 13.29
CA VAL A 21 2.25 1.65 13.34
C VAL A 21 2.31 0.54 14.39
N ARG A 22 1.68 0.74 15.54
CA ARG A 22 1.57 -0.24 16.64
C ARG A 22 0.54 -1.35 16.39
N LYS A 23 0.00 -1.47 15.18
CA LYS A 23 -1.06 -2.43 14.79
C LYS A 23 -2.27 -2.42 15.74
N GLN A 24 -2.60 -1.26 16.31
CA GLN A 24 -3.75 -1.16 17.22
C GLN A 24 -5.08 -1.20 16.45
N PRO A 25 -6.13 -1.85 16.98
CA PRO A 25 -7.45 -1.77 16.37
C PRO A 25 -7.94 -0.31 16.31
N LEU A 26 -8.51 0.12 15.17
CA LEU A 26 -9.00 1.50 15.02
C LEU A 26 -10.04 1.89 16.09
N LYS A 27 -10.82 0.93 16.60
CA LYS A 27 -11.75 1.13 17.72
C LYS A 27 -11.02 1.56 19.00
N LYS A 28 -9.84 1.00 19.28
CA LYS A 28 -9.02 1.35 20.44
C LYS A 28 -8.45 2.77 20.28
N ILE A 29 -7.95 3.10 19.09
CA ILE A 29 -7.46 4.46 18.78
C ILE A 29 -8.58 5.49 18.94
N ALA A 30 -9.76 5.19 18.41
CA ALA A 30 -10.94 6.05 18.51
C ALA A 30 -11.35 6.30 19.98
N ALA A 31 -11.37 5.24 20.81
CA ALA A 31 -11.67 5.35 22.23
C ALA A 31 -10.64 6.22 22.98
N LEU A 32 -9.33 6.03 22.71
CA LEU A 32 -8.26 6.81 23.34
C LEU A 32 -8.32 8.30 23.00
N LEU A 33 -8.80 8.65 21.81
CA LEU A 33 -8.93 10.03 21.37
C LEU A 33 -10.31 10.64 21.67
N GLY A 34 -11.24 9.88 22.24
CA GLY A 34 -12.63 10.32 22.43
C GLY A 34 -13.33 10.67 21.11
N ARG A 35 -13.01 9.95 20.02
CA ARG A 35 -13.55 10.18 18.67
C ARG A 35 -14.45 9.03 18.24
N HIS A 36 -15.37 9.31 17.31
CA HIS A 36 -16.09 8.25 16.63
C HIS A 36 -15.16 7.48 15.70
N LEU A 37 -15.38 6.17 15.59
CA LEU A 37 -14.63 5.31 14.66
C LEU A 37 -14.68 5.86 13.23
N THR A 38 -15.86 6.30 12.78
CA THR A 38 -16.07 6.88 11.44
C THR A 38 -15.22 8.14 11.21
N SER A 39 -15.03 8.98 12.22
CA SER A 39 -14.15 10.15 12.13
C SER A 39 -12.70 9.73 11.90
N ILE A 40 -12.20 8.74 12.64
CA ILE A 40 -10.85 8.21 12.46
C ILE A 40 -10.69 7.58 11.07
N THR A 41 -11.66 6.77 10.61
CA THR A 41 -11.58 6.15 9.28
C THR A 41 -11.61 7.16 8.15
N ASN A 42 -12.46 8.19 8.27
CA ASN A 42 -12.54 9.24 7.25
C ASN A 42 -11.28 10.08 7.21
N GLU A 43 -10.68 10.37 8.38
CA GLU A 43 -9.42 11.08 8.46
C GLU A 43 -8.30 10.33 7.75
N ILE A 44 -8.17 9.02 8.02
CA ILE A 44 -7.15 8.18 7.39
C ILE A 44 -7.37 8.14 5.87
N LYS A 45 -8.61 7.87 5.42
CA LYS A 45 -8.93 7.80 3.98
C LYS A 45 -8.69 9.13 3.27
N LYS A 46 -8.94 10.26 3.94
CA LYS A 46 -8.76 11.61 3.39
C LYS A 46 -7.29 12.01 3.28
N HIS A 47 -6.45 11.63 4.24
CA HIS A 47 -5.05 12.10 4.32
C HIS A 47 -4.01 11.02 4.00
N ARG A 48 -4.41 9.82 3.57
CA ARG A 48 -3.47 8.80 3.10
C ARG A 48 -2.77 9.24 1.82
N VAL A 49 -1.51 8.82 1.69
CA VAL A 49 -0.71 9.02 0.49
C VAL A 49 -0.51 7.67 -0.19
N PHE A 50 -0.70 7.63 -1.51
CA PHE A 50 -0.38 6.46 -2.32
C PHE A 50 1.07 6.55 -2.77
N VAL A 51 1.88 5.61 -2.28
CA VAL A 51 3.27 5.43 -2.71
C VAL A 51 3.35 4.21 -3.63
N ARG A 52 4.35 4.16 -4.50
CA ARG A 52 4.62 2.95 -5.30
C ARG A 52 4.85 1.78 -4.34
N GLY A 53 4.16 0.67 -4.61
CA GLY A 53 4.32 -0.55 -3.82
C GLY A 53 5.76 -1.05 -3.84
N SER A 54 6.20 -1.65 -2.74
CA SER A 54 7.45 -2.41 -2.73
C SER A 54 7.18 -3.77 -3.41
N TYR A 55 7.49 -3.85 -4.69
CA TYR A 55 7.41 -5.09 -5.47
C TYR A 55 8.80 -5.70 -5.66
N TYR A 56 8.86 -6.99 -5.97
CA TYR A 56 10.11 -7.68 -6.28
C TYR A 56 10.79 -7.00 -7.48
N ALA A 57 12.03 -6.53 -7.26
CA ALA A 57 12.79 -5.71 -8.22
C ALA A 57 12.04 -4.46 -8.76
N GLY A 58 11.06 -3.95 -8.02
CA GLY A 58 10.24 -2.81 -8.47
C GLY A 58 9.26 -3.14 -9.61
N ASN A 59 9.08 -4.42 -9.94
CA ASN A 59 8.18 -4.89 -11.00
C ASN A 59 6.89 -5.43 -10.40
N ASP A 60 5.74 -4.87 -10.79
CA ASP A 60 4.45 -5.25 -10.22
C ASP A 60 3.83 -6.50 -10.90
N CYS A 61 4.56 -7.21 -11.74
CA CYS A 61 4.12 -8.50 -12.27
C CYS A 61 4.03 -9.55 -11.16
N ARG A 62 2.91 -10.27 -11.08
CA ARG A 62 2.67 -11.38 -10.14
C ARG A 62 3.76 -12.45 -10.23
N TYR A 63 4.32 -12.66 -11.41
CA TYR A 63 5.33 -13.69 -11.67
C TYR A 63 6.76 -13.15 -11.61
N ALA A 64 6.98 -11.87 -11.25
CA ALA A 64 8.31 -11.26 -11.24
C ALA A 64 9.31 -12.08 -10.41
N GLN A 65 8.90 -12.52 -9.22
CA GLN A 65 9.70 -13.42 -8.40
C GLN A 65 9.67 -14.83 -9.00
N GLY A 66 10.77 -15.25 -9.61
CA GLY A 66 10.90 -16.55 -10.27
C GLY A 66 10.70 -16.52 -11.78
N CYS A 67 10.44 -15.36 -12.39
CA CYS A 67 10.43 -15.25 -13.86
C CYS A 67 11.84 -15.41 -14.42
N ASP A 68 12.02 -16.40 -15.30
CA ASP A 68 13.28 -16.73 -15.96
C ASP A 68 13.36 -16.23 -17.42
N LYS A 69 12.29 -15.60 -17.92
CA LYS A 69 12.20 -15.10 -19.29
C LYS A 69 13.18 -13.98 -19.57
N ARG A 70 13.73 -14.00 -20.79
CA ARG A 70 14.70 -13.06 -21.33
C ARG A 70 14.28 -12.63 -22.72
N HIS A 71 14.89 -11.56 -23.25
CA HIS A 71 14.66 -11.06 -24.61
C HIS A 71 13.20 -10.65 -24.94
N VAL A 72 12.33 -10.58 -23.92
CA VAL A 72 10.91 -10.20 -24.08
C VAL A 72 10.75 -8.79 -24.66
N CYS A 73 11.74 -7.92 -24.44
CA CYS A 73 11.79 -6.58 -25.03
C CYS A 73 12.17 -6.56 -26.52
N GLY A 74 12.27 -7.73 -27.18
CA GLY A 74 12.61 -7.86 -28.60
C GLY A 74 14.10 -7.67 -28.92
N ASP A 75 14.94 -7.51 -27.89
CA ASP A 75 16.38 -7.27 -28.02
C ASP A 75 17.16 -8.57 -27.74
N PRO A 76 17.75 -9.20 -28.77
CA PRO A 76 18.49 -10.46 -28.61
C PRO A 76 19.74 -10.32 -27.73
N ASP A 77 20.29 -9.11 -27.58
CA ASP A 77 21.48 -8.86 -26.77
C ASP A 77 21.14 -8.49 -25.31
N CYS A 78 19.85 -8.34 -24.99
CA CYS A 78 19.39 -8.04 -23.64
C CYS A 78 19.66 -9.21 -22.67
N LYS A 79 20.65 -9.04 -21.79
CA LYS A 79 21.05 -10.03 -20.78
C LYS A 79 20.19 -10.02 -19.51
N MET A 80 19.18 -9.17 -19.44
CA MET A 80 18.33 -9.00 -18.26
C MET A 80 17.13 -9.96 -18.31
N TYR A 81 16.68 -10.42 -17.15
CA TYR A 81 15.36 -11.05 -17.04
C TYR A 81 14.26 -10.03 -17.29
N CYS A 82 13.09 -10.47 -17.76
CA CYS A 82 11.94 -9.59 -18.06
C CYS A 82 11.67 -8.61 -16.92
N TYR A 83 11.62 -9.12 -15.69
CA TYR A 83 11.26 -8.35 -14.51
C TYR A 83 12.28 -7.25 -14.14
N THR A 84 13.53 -7.37 -14.59
CA THR A 84 14.61 -6.39 -14.39
C THR A 84 14.97 -5.58 -15.65
N CYS A 85 14.28 -5.83 -16.77
CA CYS A 85 14.61 -5.19 -18.04
C CYS A 85 14.27 -3.69 -18.00
N PRO A 86 15.17 -2.78 -18.44
CA PRO A 86 14.91 -1.34 -18.43
C PRO A 86 13.84 -0.92 -19.44
N LYS A 87 13.59 -1.73 -20.47
CA LYS A 87 12.52 -1.51 -21.46
C LYS A 87 11.12 -1.86 -20.91
N SER A 88 10.98 -2.13 -19.61
CA SER A 88 9.72 -2.44 -18.89
C SER A 88 8.98 -3.69 -19.39
N CYS A 89 8.83 -4.67 -18.50
CA CYS A 89 8.09 -5.92 -18.79
C CYS A 89 6.61 -5.65 -19.11
N HIS A 90 6.02 -4.55 -18.63
CA HIS A 90 4.59 -4.26 -18.77
C HIS A 90 4.17 -3.99 -20.22
N ASP A 91 5.08 -3.44 -21.01
CA ASP A 91 4.78 -2.94 -22.35
C ASP A 91 4.93 -4.04 -23.42
N PHE A 92 5.77 -5.05 -23.16
CA PHE A 92 6.18 -6.03 -24.18
C PHE A 92 5.97 -7.49 -23.76
N CYS A 93 5.69 -7.79 -22.49
CA CYS A 93 5.48 -9.17 -22.05
C CYS A 93 4.01 -9.59 -22.22
N PRO A 94 3.70 -10.57 -23.10
CA PRO A 94 2.34 -11.04 -23.30
C PRO A 94 1.77 -11.77 -22.08
N GLU A 95 2.64 -12.20 -21.15
CA GLU A 95 2.27 -12.89 -19.92
C GLU A 95 2.40 -12.01 -18.67
N TYR A 96 2.53 -10.70 -18.86
CA TYR A 96 2.48 -9.75 -17.75
C TYR A 96 1.11 -9.84 -17.05
N VAL A 97 1.14 -10.05 -15.73
CA VAL A 97 -0.07 -10.04 -14.89
C VAL A 97 0.15 -9.06 -13.75
N PRO A 98 -0.56 -7.91 -13.70
CA PRO A 98 -0.39 -6.93 -12.65
C PRO A 98 -0.81 -7.50 -11.28
N HIS A 99 0.07 -7.38 -10.30
CA HIS A 99 -0.19 -7.68 -8.90
C HIS A 99 -0.51 -6.38 -8.15
N LYS A 100 -1.80 -6.07 -8.04
CA LYS A 100 -2.28 -4.90 -7.28
C LYS A 100 -2.66 -5.31 -5.85
N CYS A 101 -1.96 -4.79 -4.86
CA CYS A 101 -2.35 -4.94 -3.46
C CYS A 101 -3.62 -4.12 -3.17
N ARG A 102 -4.68 -4.77 -2.66
CA ARG A 102 -5.95 -4.12 -2.24
C ARG A 102 -6.13 -4.03 -0.72
N ASN A 103 -5.11 -4.38 0.07
CA ASN A 103 -5.24 -4.40 1.53
C ASN A 103 -5.57 -3.03 2.13
N TYR A 104 -5.23 -1.94 1.44
CA TYR A 104 -5.58 -0.57 1.84
C TYR A 104 -7.10 -0.26 1.75
N GLU A 105 -7.91 -1.14 1.17
CA GLU A 105 -9.37 -1.01 1.15
C GLU A 105 -9.99 -1.45 2.48
N LYS A 106 -9.26 -2.24 3.27
CA LYS A 106 -9.65 -2.72 4.60
C LYS A 106 -8.94 -1.92 5.69
N PRO A 107 -9.48 -1.84 6.92
CA PRO A 107 -8.77 -1.25 8.06
C PRO A 107 -7.34 -1.81 8.18
N PRO A 108 -6.31 -0.95 8.40
CA PRO A 108 -6.37 0.47 8.76
C PRO A 108 -6.49 1.45 7.58
N TYR A 109 -6.85 0.99 6.38
CA TYR A 109 -7.01 1.76 5.14
C TYR A 109 -5.73 2.33 4.52
N VAL A 110 -4.60 1.84 5.01
CA VAL A 110 -3.23 2.15 4.58
C VAL A 110 -2.41 0.86 4.62
N CYS A 111 -1.27 0.84 3.93
CA CYS A 111 -0.31 -0.24 4.07
C CYS A 111 0.37 -0.14 5.44
N ASN A 112 0.37 -1.23 6.21
CA ASN A 112 1.03 -1.31 7.50
C ASN A 112 1.81 -2.64 7.64
N ALA A 113 2.52 -2.99 6.57
CA ALA A 113 3.16 -4.28 6.33
C ALA A 113 2.18 -5.48 6.25
N CYS A 114 2.53 -6.46 5.43
CA CYS A 114 1.86 -7.76 5.42
C CYS A 114 2.55 -8.69 6.42
N ASP A 115 1.80 -9.56 7.09
CA ASP A 115 2.37 -10.51 8.06
C ASP A 115 3.19 -11.61 7.38
N ASN A 116 2.89 -11.91 6.12
CA ASN A 116 3.70 -12.79 5.27
C ASN A 116 4.50 -11.92 4.29
N ARG A 117 5.83 -11.96 4.41
CA ARG A 117 6.75 -11.30 3.49
C ARG A 117 7.69 -12.33 2.88
#